data_AF-A0A2G9UXB9-F1
#
_entry.id   AF-A0A2G9UXB9-F1
#
_cell.length_a   1.000
_cell.length_b   1.000
_cell.length_c   1.000
_cell.angle_alpha   90.00
_cell.angle_beta   90.00
_cell.angle_gamma   90.00
#
_symmetry.space_group_name_H-M   'P 1'
#
loop_
_entity.id
_entity.type
_entity.pdbx_description
1 polymer ?
#
loop_
_entity_poly.entity_id
_entity_poly.type
_entity_poly.pdbx_seq_one_letter_code
_entity_poly.pdbx_strand_id
1 'polypeptide(L)'
;MGGEKVPDLRLADPVELGKTRVFYMEGIQIPTIQSLSCEMKAALLQAVDHFETKFNVEAIRLDLPLVAKAVEMLLCSLEVAGEPKIAEYLLSLEGNKGRMNWKTEIPKFFAGRSVHTPGALFTCMFDDLDRKSEKEKIEKAIDDRYSPCGFVIV
;
A
#
# COMPACT_ATOMS: atom_id res chain seq x y z
N MET A 1 -13.02 -0.90 8.68
CA MET A 1 -13.69 -1.40 9.90
C MET A 1 -12.60 -1.54 10.97
N GLY A 2 -12.56 -0.66 11.97
CA GLY A 2 -11.38 -0.40 12.83
C GLY A 2 -11.00 -1.46 13.87
N GLY A 3 -11.38 -2.73 13.67
CA GLY A 3 -11.11 -3.82 14.60
C GLY A 3 -11.99 -3.84 15.85
N GLU A 4 -11.71 -4.75 16.78
CA GLU A 4 -12.51 -4.97 18.00
C GLU A 4 -12.40 -3.82 19.01
N LYS A 5 -11.34 -2.99 18.89
CA LYS A 5 -11.06 -1.86 19.78
C LYS A 5 -11.72 -0.54 19.36
N VAL A 6 -12.54 -0.54 18.30
CA VAL A 6 -13.31 0.65 17.89
C VAL A 6 -14.16 1.25 19.02
N PRO A 7 -14.82 0.46 19.90
CA PRO A 7 -15.59 1.02 21.00
C PRO A 7 -14.75 1.82 22.00
N ASP A 8 -13.46 1.50 22.12
CA ASP A 8 -12.52 2.19 23.02
C ASP A 8 -11.98 3.49 22.40
N LEU A 9 -12.20 3.72 21.11
CA LEU A 9 -11.80 4.98 20.48
C LEU A 9 -12.75 6.10 20.92
N ARG A 10 -12.26 6.97 21.80
CA ARG A 10 -12.95 8.16 22.31
C ARG A 10 -12.95 9.30 21.27
N LEU A 11 -13.50 9.05 20.07
CA LEU A 11 -13.53 10.01 18.95
C LEU A 11 -14.39 11.25 19.22
N ALA A 12 -15.38 11.12 20.11
CA ALA A 12 -16.27 12.21 20.48
C ALA A 12 -15.67 13.16 21.52
N ASP A 13 -14.59 12.74 22.18
CA ASP A 13 -14.00 13.55 23.24
C ASP A 13 -13.14 14.67 22.63
N PRO A 14 -13.16 15.87 23.24
CA PRO A 14 -12.32 16.95 22.79
C PRO A 14 -10.83 16.58 22.92
N VAL A 15 -10.08 16.77 21.85
CA VAL A 15 -8.63 16.50 21.82
C VAL A 15 -7.87 17.70 22.37
N GLU A 16 -7.02 17.48 23.36
CA GLU A 16 -6.09 18.49 23.85
C GLU A 16 -4.96 18.71 22.83
N LEU A 17 -5.08 19.77 22.03
CA LEU A 17 -4.12 20.05 20.96
C LEU A 17 -2.68 20.28 21.45
N GLY A 18 -2.48 20.76 22.68
CA GLY A 18 -1.15 20.96 23.26
C GLY A 18 -0.37 19.66 23.54
N LYS A 19 -1.04 18.50 23.52
CA LYS A 19 -0.39 17.18 23.60
C LYS A 19 -0.21 16.53 22.24
N THR A 20 -0.76 17.13 21.18
CA THR A 20 -0.70 16.63 19.82
C THR A 20 0.60 17.07 19.17
N ARG A 21 1.27 16.16 18.47
CA ARG A 21 2.42 16.49 17.62
C ARG A 21 1.94 16.61 16.18
N VAL A 22 2.27 17.71 15.53
CA VAL A 22 1.96 17.91 14.12
C VAL A 22 3.20 17.57 13.33
N PHE A 23 3.05 16.66 12.36
CA PHE A 23 4.10 16.31 11.43
C PHE A 23 3.64 16.69 10.02
N TYR A 24 4.54 17.27 9.24
CA TYR A 24 4.23 17.66 7.87
C TYR A 24 5.37 17.30 6.91
N MET A 25 5.04 17.14 5.63
CA MET A 25 5.99 16.88 4.56
C MET A 25 5.76 17.88 3.42
N GLU A 26 6.83 18.42 2.85
CA GLU A 26 6.77 19.38 1.74
C GLU A 26 6.67 18.68 0.36
N GLY A 27 6.17 17.45 0.34
CA GLY A 27 6.04 16.62 -0.85
C GLY A 27 6.98 15.43 -0.86
N ILE A 28 6.95 14.71 -1.98
CA ILE A 28 7.69 13.47 -2.19
C ILE A 28 8.58 13.67 -3.41
N GLN A 29 9.90 13.50 -3.25
CA GLN A 29 10.84 13.66 -4.35
C GLN A 29 10.94 12.38 -5.18
N ILE A 30 10.03 12.21 -6.13
CA ILE A 30 10.04 11.11 -7.11
C ILE A 30 9.89 11.70 -8.51
N PRO A 31 10.70 11.28 -9.51
CA PRO A 31 10.61 11.81 -10.88
C PRO A 31 9.23 11.70 -11.54
N THR A 32 8.40 10.74 -11.12
CA THR A 32 7.06 10.49 -11.67
C THR A 32 5.94 11.23 -10.93
N ILE A 33 6.23 11.87 -9.80
CA ILE A 33 5.26 12.64 -9.03
C ILE A 33 5.62 14.13 -9.14
N GLN A 34 4.62 14.95 -9.44
CA GLN A 34 4.83 16.39 -9.51
C GLN A 34 5.16 16.95 -8.11
N SER A 35 6.24 17.71 -8.02
CA SER A 35 6.56 18.48 -6.82
C SER A 35 5.43 19.46 -6.48
N LEU A 36 5.29 19.80 -5.19
CA LEU A 36 4.35 20.84 -4.77
C LEU A 36 4.62 22.15 -5.51
N SER A 37 3.56 22.81 -6.00
CA SER A 37 3.69 24.17 -6.54
C SER A 37 4.08 25.14 -5.43
N CYS A 38 4.61 26.30 -5.81
CA CYS A 38 4.91 27.36 -4.85
C CYS A 38 3.67 27.77 -4.04
N GLU A 39 2.48 27.82 -4.65
CA GLU A 39 1.25 28.18 -3.93
C GLU A 39 0.85 27.08 -2.94
N MET A 40 0.93 25.81 -3.33
CA MET A 40 0.61 24.68 -2.45
C MET A 40 1.54 24.64 -1.24
N LYS A 41 2.84 24.86 -1.47
CA LYS A 41 3.84 24.94 -0.40
C LYS A 41 3.57 26.13 0.53
N ALA A 42 3.24 27.30 -0.03
CA ALA A 42 2.92 28.48 0.77
C ALA A 42 1.68 28.24 1.67
N ALA A 43 0.62 27.65 1.11
CA ALA A 43 -0.58 27.31 1.85
C ALA A 43 -0.30 26.28 2.97
N LEU A 44 0.53 25.27 2.70
CA LEU A 44 0.97 24.30 3.70
C LEU A 44 1.71 24.99 4.85
N LEU A 45 2.68 25.85 4.55
CA LEU A 45 3.44 26.57 5.57
C LEU A 45 2.57 27.56 6.35
N GLN A 46 1.57 28.17 5.71
CA GLN A 46 0.59 29.01 6.40
C GLN A 46 -0.27 28.21 7.39
N ALA A 47 -0.64 26.98 7.04
CA ALA A 47 -1.34 26.09 7.96
C ALA A 47 -0.45 25.69 9.15
N VAL A 48 0.83 25.41 8.89
CA VAL A 48 1.83 25.11 9.94
C VAL A 48 1.97 26.30 10.90
N ASP A 49 2.18 27.51 10.39
CA ASP A 49 2.30 28.74 11.18
C ASP A 49 1.05 29.01 12.03
N HIS A 50 -0.14 28.69 11.50
CA HIS A 50 -1.38 28.77 12.26
C HIS A 50 -1.41 27.80 13.44
N PHE A 51 -0.93 26.56 13.26
CA PHE A 51 -0.85 25.58 14.35
C PHE A 51 0.15 25.98 15.42
N GLU A 52 1.31 26.49 15.01
CA GLU A 52 2.36 26.97 15.92
C GLU A 52 1.89 28.19 16.71
N THR A 53 1.33 29.20 16.04
CA THR A 53 0.96 30.47 16.69
C THR A 53 -0.30 30.36 17.54
N LYS A 54 -1.36 29.71 17.03
CA LYS A 54 -2.67 29.71 17.71
C LYS A 54 -2.78 28.64 18.79
N PHE A 55 -2.13 27.50 18.58
CA PHE A 55 -2.27 26.34 19.45
C PHE A 55 -0.98 26.01 20.21
N ASN A 56 0.11 26.76 19.97
CA ASN A 56 1.42 26.55 20.60
C ASN A 56 1.90 25.10 20.45
N VAL A 57 1.69 24.53 19.26
CA VAL A 57 2.08 23.17 18.90
C VAL A 57 3.33 23.24 18.03
N GLU A 58 4.37 22.48 18.37
CA GLU A 58 5.56 22.35 17.52
C GLU A 58 5.25 21.48 16.30
N ALA A 59 5.39 22.05 15.10
CA ALA A 59 5.24 21.33 13.86
C ALA A 59 6.59 20.82 13.38
N ILE A 60 6.71 19.51 13.21
CA ILE A 60 7.96 18.86 12.84
C ILE A 60 7.92 18.52 11.35
N ARG A 61 8.84 19.11 10.58
CA ARG A 61 9.05 18.72 9.19
C ARG A 61 9.66 17.33 9.14
N LEU A 62 8.98 16.41 8.47
CA LEU A 62 9.49 15.08 8.16
C LEU A 62 9.96 15.02 6.70
N ASP A 63 11.03 14.27 6.50
CA ASP A 63 11.44 13.80 5.18
C ASP A 63 11.56 12.28 5.24
N LEU A 64 10.81 11.61 4.37
CA LEU A 64 10.73 10.15 4.31
C LEU A 64 11.24 9.71 2.94
N PRO A 65 12.57 9.59 2.75
CA PRO A 65 13.14 9.27 1.45
C PRO A 65 12.69 7.91 0.92
N LEU A 66 12.36 6.98 1.83
CA LEU A 66 11.87 5.64 1.48
C LEU A 66 10.39 5.62 1.09
N VAL A 67 9.66 6.73 1.19
CA VAL A 67 8.24 6.74 0.82
C VAL A 67 8.05 6.47 -0.68
N ALA A 68 9.08 6.73 -1.49
CA ALA A 68 9.14 6.33 -2.90
C ALA A 68 9.06 4.82 -3.12
N LYS A 69 9.42 4.05 -2.09
CA LYS A 69 9.39 2.59 -2.07
C LYS A 69 8.22 2.04 -1.28
N ALA A 70 7.26 2.88 -0.84
CA ALA A 70 6.15 2.44 -0.01
C ALA A 70 5.33 1.31 -0.64
N VAL A 71 5.10 1.34 -1.97
CA VAL A 71 4.38 0.27 -2.67
C VAL A 71 5.18 -1.04 -2.68
N GLU A 72 6.47 -0.99 -2.99
CA GLU A 72 7.36 -2.16 -2.96
C GLU A 72 7.45 -2.75 -1.55
N MET A 73 7.64 -1.89 -0.54
CA MET A 73 7.66 -2.29 0.87
C MET A 73 6.34 -2.94 1.30
N LEU A 74 5.20 -2.39 0.86
CA LEU A 74 3.89 -2.97 1.13
C LEU A 74 3.78 -4.36 0.49
N LEU A 75 4.12 -4.50 -0.79
CA LEU A 75 4.06 -5.79 -1.49
C LEU A 75 4.97 -6.84 -0.84
N CYS A 76 6.24 -6.50 -0.57
CA CYS A 76 7.16 -7.40 0.11
C CYS A 76 6.68 -7.79 1.52
N SER A 77 6.00 -6.89 2.24
CA SER A 77 5.44 -7.21 3.57
C SER A 77 4.29 -8.21 3.51
N LEU A 78 3.64 -8.35 2.35
CA LEU A 78 2.53 -9.28 2.11
C LEU A 78 3.01 -10.63 1.55
N GLU A 79 4.28 -10.75 1.19
CA GLU A 79 4.90 -11.98 0.67
C GLU A 79 5.47 -12.87 1.79
N VAL A 80 4.67 -13.17 2.80
CA VAL A 80 5.07 -14.04 3.90
C VAL A 80 4.58 -15.47 3.65
N ALA A 81 5.47 -16.45 3.81
CA ALA A 81 5.11 -17.87 3.67
C ALA A 81 4.07 -18.27 4.72
N GLY A 82 2.91 -18.76 4.28
CA GLY A 82 1.82 -19.20 5.16
C GLY A 82 0.75 -18.15 5.44
N GLU A 83 0.93 -16.89 5.01
CA GLU A 83 -0.06 -15.83 5.17
C GLU A 83 -1.07 -15.78 3.99
N PRO A 84 -2.30 -15.28 4.22
CA PRO A 84 -3.29 -15.03 3.17
C PRO A 84 -2.78 -14.13 2.05
N LYS A 85 -3.38 -14.26 0.87
CA LYS A 85 -3.03 -13.41 -0.29
C LYS A 85 -3.70 -12.05 -0.21
N ILE A 86 -3.21 -11.08 -0.98
CA ILE A 86 -3.84 -9.76 -1.12
C ILE A 86 -5.32 -9.89 -1.50
N ALA A 87 -5.63 -10.77 -2.45
CA ALA A 87 -7.01 -11.04 -2.89
C ALA A 87 -7.91 -11.61 -1.78
N GLU A 88 -7.33 -12.25 -0.75
CA GLU A 88 -8.04 -12.81 0.40
C GLU A 88 -8.18 -11.74 1.50
N TYR A 89 -7.12 -10.94 1.74
CA TYR A 89 -7.13 -9.80 2.66
C TYR A 89 -8.19 -8.74 2.30
N LEU A 90 -8.47 -8.56 1.01
CA LEU A 90 -9.51 -7.64 0.55
C LEU A 90 -10.92 -8.07 0.94
N LEU A 91 -11.14 -9.35 1.24
CA LEU A 91 -12.44 -9.87 1.68
C LEU A 91 -12.50 -10.11 3.19
N SER A 92 -11.38 -10.47 3.82
CA SER A 92 -11.26 -10.66 5.26
C SER A 92 -9.83 -10.44 5.74
N LEU A 93 -9.66 -9.75 6.87
CA LEU A 93 -8.34 -9.59 7.52
C LEU A 93 -7.72 -10.93 7.92
N GLU A 94 -8.54 -11.96 8.13
CA GLU A 94 -8.11 -13.33 8.47
C GLU A 94 -7.94 -14.22 7.22
N GLY A 95 -8.24 -13.71 6.02
CA GLY A 95 -8.18 -14.47 4.77
C GLY A 95 -9.23 -15.59 4.61
N ASN A 96 -10.17 -15.72 5.56
CA ASN A 96 -11.12 -16.83 5.63
C ASN A 96 -12.38 -16.69 4.77
N LYS A 97 -12.60 -15.54 4.11
CA LYS A 97 -13.82 -15.28 3.30
C LYS A 97 -13.65 -15.57 1.81
N GLY A 98 -12.64 -16.35 1.45
CA GLY A 98 -12.30 -16.67 0.07
C GLY A 98 -11.48 -15.57 -0.60
N ARG A 99 -11.43 -15.59 -1.94
CA ARG A 99 -10.56 -14.71 -2.75
C ARG A 99 -11.35 -13.82 -3.69
N MET A 100 -10.96 -12.56 -3.79
CA MET A 100 -11.45 -11.64 -4.80
C MET A 100 -10.99 -12.08 -6.19
N ASN A 101 -11.92 -12.15 -7.15
CA ASN A 101 -11.60 -12.48 -8.54
C ASN A 101 -11.47 -11.21 -9.38
N TRP A 102 -10.24 -10.75 -9.57
CA TRP A 102 -9.93 -9.53 -10.31
C TRP A 102 -10.49 -9.56 -11.75
N LYS A 103 -10.53 -10.73 -12.41
CA LYS A 103 -11.04 -10.86 -13.78
C LYS A 103 -12.52 -10.52 -13.89
N THR A 104 -13.30 -10.83 -12.85
CA THR A 104 -14.73 -10.51 -12.80
C THR A 104 -15.00 -9.12 -12.26
N GLU A 105 -14.11 -8.61 -11.40
CA GLU A 105 -14.27 -7.31 -10.76
C GLU A 105 -13.84 -6.13 -11.65
N ILE A 106 -12.83 -6.28 -12.51
CA ILE A 106 -12.43 -5.21 -13.45
C ILE A 106 -13.59 -4.80 -14.39
N PRO A 107 -14.31 -5.73 -15.06
CA PRO A 107 -15.48 -5.35 -15.85
C PRO A 107 -16.59 -4.68 -15.01
N LYS A 108 -16.82 -5.15 -13.77
CA LYS A 108 -17.78 -4.53 -12.85
C LYS A 108 -17.36 -3.12 -12.45
N PHE A 109 -16.06 -2.86 -12.30
CA PHE A 109 -15.52 -1.55 -11.99
C PHE A 109 -15.81 -0.55 -13.11
N PHE A 110 -15.55 -0.92 -14.37
CA PHE A 110 -15.91 -0.08 -15.53
C PHE A 110 -17.43 0.09 -15.69
N ALA A 111 -18.23 -0.86 -15.23
CA ALA A 111 -19.69 -0.76 -15.18
C ALA A 111 -20.23 0.01 -13.95
N GLY A 112 -19.36 0.52 -13.06
CA GLY A 112 -19.74 1.24 -11.85
C GLY A 112 -20.40 0.39 -10.75
N ARG A 113 -20.29 -0.94 -10.85
CA ARG A 113 -20.92 -1.90 -9.92
C ARG A 113 -19.95 -2.58 -8.96
N SER A 114 -18.64 -2.34 -9.10
CA SER A 114 -17.66 -2.90 -8.17
C SER A 114 -17.68 -2.12 -6.86
N VAL A 115 -17.57 -2.86 -5.75
CA VAL A 115 -17.44 -2.31 -4.39
C VAL A 115 -15.97 -2.06 -4.01
N HIS A 116 -15.04 -2.44 -4.88
CA HIS A 116 -13.60 -2.34 -4.65
C HIS A 116 -13.02 -1.09 -5.30
N THR A 117 -12.01 -0.51 -4.65
CA THR A 117 -11.26 0.61 -5.23
C THR A 117 -10.37 0.10 -6.37
N PRO A 118 -10.11 0.91 -7.40
CA PRO A 118 -9.27 0.50 -8.52
C PRO A 118 -7.88 0.10 -8.06
N GLY A 119 -7.30 0.80 -7.08
CA GLY A 119 -6.01 0.41 -6.48
C GLY A 119 -6.01 -1.04 -5.98
N ALA A 120 -7.03 -1.44 -5.21
CA ALA A 120 -7.16 -2.80 -4.70
C ALA A 120 -7.27 -3.86 -5.81
N LEU A 121 -8.01 -3.54 -6.88
CA LEU A 121 -8.17 -4.42 -8.05
C LEU A 121 -6.85 -4.63 -8.79
N PHE A 122 -6.13 -3.54 -9.07
CA PHE A 122 -4.86 -3.61 -9.79
C PHE A 122 -3.76 -4.27 -8.95
N THR A 123 -3.68 -4.00 -7.65
CA THR A 123 -2.74 -4.70 -6.76
C THR A 123 -2.95 -6.21 -6.80
N CYS A 124 -4.20 -6.69 -6.76
CA CYS A 124 -4.50 -8.13 -6.88
C CYS A 124 -4.19 -8.71 -8.26
N MET A 125 -4.38 -7.91 -9.31
CA MET A 125 -4.02 -8.32 -10.66
C MET A 125 -2.49 -8.48 -10.80
N PHE A 126 -1.71 -7.52 -10.30
CA PHE A 126 -0.24 -7.59 -10.34
C PHE A 126 0.30 -8.75 -9.51
N ASP A 127 -0.20 -8.96 -8.28
CA ASP A 127 0.17 -10.11 -7.43
C ASP A 127 -0.12 -11.47 -8.12
N ASP A 128 -1.28 -11.62 -8.77
CA ASP A 128 -1.63 -12.86 -9.48
C ASP A 128 -0.82 -13.08 -10.78
N LEU A 129 -0.37 -12.00 -11.44
CA LEU A 129 0.46 -12.08 -12.64
C LEU A 129 1.92 -12.38 -12.30
N ASP A 130 2.49 -11.67 -11.34
CA ASP A 130 3.90 -11.81 -10.96
C ASP A 130 4.19 -13.23 -10.46
N ARG A 131 3.28 -13.79 -9.66
CA ARG A 131 3.41 -15.16 -9.14
C ARG A 131 3.21 -16.25 -10.20
N LYS A 132 2.41 -16.01 -11.24
CA LYS A 132 2.36 -16.95 -12.38
C LYS A 132 3.69 -16.98 -13.09
N SER A 133 4.31 -15.83 -13.28
CA SER A 133 5.64 -15.75 -13.89
C SER A 133 6.70 -16.50 -13.07
N GLU A 134 6.66 -16.41 -11.74
CA GLU A 134 7.59 -17.14 -10.86
C GLU A 134 7.36 -18.66 -10.91
N LYS A 135 6.10 -19.11 -10.92
CA LYS A 135 5.79 -20.55 -11.07
C LYS A 135 6.27 -21.10 -12.40
N GLU A 136 6.06 -20.37 -13.49
CA GLU A 136 6.54 -20.76 -14.82
C GLU A 136 8.07 -20.80 -14.89
N LYS A 137 8.78 -19.87 -14.23
CA LYS A 137 10.24 -19.91 -14.11
C LYS A 137 10.72 -21.13 -13.32
N ILE A 138 10.07 -21.46 -12.20
CA ILE A 138 10.40 -22.64 -11.39
C ILE A 138 10.14 -23.92 -12.19
N GLU A 139 8.99 -24.02 -12.87
CA GLU A 139 8.63 -25.18 -13.68
C GLU A 139 9.61 -25.38 -14.84
N LYS A 140 9.99 -24.31 -15.55
CA LYS A 140 11.06 -24.37 -16.56
C LYS A 140 12.41 -24.76 -15.98
N ALA A 141 12.80 -24.24 -14.81
CA ALA A 141 14.05 -24.60 -14.15
C ALA A 141 14.05 -26.05 -13.60
N ILE A 142 12.89 -26.65 -13.40
CA ILE A 142 12.74 -28.08 -13.09
C ILE A 142 12.83 -28.88 -14.39
N ASP A 143 12.10 -28.49 -15.44
CA ASP A 143 12.12 -29.15 -16.75
C ASP A 143 13.53 -29.15 -17.37
N ASP A 144 14.25 -28.03 -17.33
CA ASP A 144 15.64 -27.90 -17.76
C ASP A 144 16.61 -28.80 -16.95
N ARG A 145 16.29 -29.06 -15.67
CA ARG A 145 17.05 -30.00 -14.82
C ARG A 145 16.73 -31.47 -15.08
N TYR A 146 15.58 -31.76 -15.67
CA TYR A 146 15.14 -33.12 -16.01
C TYR A 146 15.16 -33.41 -17.52
N SER A 147 15.61 -32.46 -18.35
CA SER A 147 15.78 -32.65 -19.79
C SER A 147 16.90 -33.68 -20.06
N PRO A 148 16.63 -34.79 -20.76
CA PRO A 148 17.54 -35.92 -20.89
C PRO A 148 18.73 -35.70 -21.85
N CYS A 149 19.05 -34.45 -22.19
CA CYS A 149 20.08 -34.14 -23.18
C CYS A 149 21.17 -33.20 -22.60
N GLY A 150 22.21 -33.83 -22.03
CA GLY A 150 23.60 -33.40 -22.17
C GLY A 150 24.21 -32.48 -21.10
N PHE A 151 24.96 -33.04 -20.15
CA PHE A 151 26.44 -33.12 -20.18
C PHE A 151 26.96 -33.56 -18.80
N VAL A 152 27.55 -34.76 -18.75
CA VAL A 152 28.50 -35.12 -17.69
C VAL A 152 29.78 -34.34 -17.99
N ILE A 153 30.18 -33.45 -17.08
CA ILE A 153 31.55 -32.93 -17.06
C ILE A 153 32.21 -33.50 -15.80
N VAL A 154 33.18 -34.37 -16.06
CA VAL A 154 34.18 -34.92 -15.12
C VAL A 154 35.07 -33.79 -14.61
#